data_AF-A0A2E2AC57-F1
#
_entry.id   AF-A0A2E2AC57-F1
#
_cell.length_a   1.000
_cell.length_b   1.000
_cell.length_c   1.000
_cell.angle_alpha   90.00
_cell.angle_beta   90.00
_cell.angle_gamma   90.00
#
_symmetry.space_group_name_H-M   'P 1'
#
loop_
_entity.id
_entity.type
_entity.pdbx_description
1 polymer ?
#
loop_
_entity_poly.entity_id
_entity_poly.type
_entity_poly.pdbx_seq_one_letter_code
_entity_poly.pdbx_strand_id
1 'polypeptide(L)'
;MFKHSFLTNFAISVFMLSLSACASKTEYVSYEDKMKKGPKVFNKDVEFCKNYSRENEKQIEGSKGAGERFQFKNSIFILCMKNKDWIIKQ
;
A
#
# COMPACT_ATOMS: atom_id res chain seq x y z
N MET A 1 28.26 -35.12 -10.11
CA MET A 1 26.95 -34.74 -9.53
C MET A 1 26.90 -33.35 -8.87
N PHE A 2 28.01 -32.62 -8.67
CA PHE A 2 27.98 -31.31 -8.00
C PHE A 2 27.50 -30.13 -8.86
N LYS A 3 27.72 -30.15 -10.19
CA LYS A 3 27.38 -29.02 -11.08
C LYS A 3 25.88 -28.79 -11.26
N HIS A 4 25.07 -29.85 -11.30
CA HIS A 4 23.63 -29.72 -11.46
C HIS A 4 22.98 -29.08 -10.23
N SER A 5 23.34 -29.54 -9.02
CA SER A 5 22.77 -29.03 -7.76
C SER A 5 23.04 -27.53 -7.57
N PHE A 6 24.21 -27.03 -8.00
CA PHE A 6 24.53 -25.60 -7.92
C PHE A 6 23.66 -24.76 -8.86
N LEU A 7 23.44 -25.23 -10.10
CA LEU A 7 22.59 -24.54 -11.08
C LEU A 7 21.13 -24.49 -10.63
N THR A 8 20.60 -25.59 -10.07
CA THR A 8 19.22 -25.61 -9.57
C THR A 8 19.02 -24.67 -8.38
N ASN A 9 19.97 -24.63 -7.45
CA ASN A 9 19.90 -23.74 -6.28
C ASN A 9 20.00 -22.25 -6.68
N PHE A 10 20.80 -21.93 -7.69
CA PHE A 10 20.88 -20.56 -8.23
C PHE A 10 19.60 -20.16 -8.98
N ALA A 11 18.98 -21.08 -9.72
CA ALA A 11 17.71 -20.82 -10.39
C ALA A 11 16.57 -20.55 -9.38
N ILE A 12 16.51 -21.30 -8.28
CA ILE A 12 15.50 -21.13 -7.22
C ILE A 12 15.69 -19.79 -6.51
N SER A 13 16.93 -19.36 -6.24
CA SER A 13 17.18 -18.08 -5.57
C SER A 13 16.82 -16.87 -6.46
N VAL A 14 17.10 -16.94 -7.76
CA VAL A 14 16.66 -15.90 -8.72
C VAL A 14 15.14 -15.87 -8.85
N PHE A 15 14.47 -17.03 -8.81
CA PHE A 15 13.01 -17.11 -8.86
C PHE A 15 12.32 -16.55 -7.60
N MET A 16 12.95 -16.70 -6.42
CA MET A 16 12.45 -16.09 -5.19
C MET A 16 12.64 -14.57 -5.17
N LEU A 17 13.72 -14.05 -5.77
CA LEU A 17 13.96 -12.61 -5.86
C LEU A 17 12.98 -11.91 -6.81
N SER A 18 12.57 -12.54 -7.91
CA SER A 18 11.61 -11.95 -8.86
C SER A 18 10.20 -11.77 -8.27
N LEU A 19 9.83 -12.54 -7.24
CA LEU A 19 8.54 -12.42 -6.56
C LEU A 19 8.48 -11.25 -5.55
N SER A 20 9.63 -10.68 -5.19
CA SER A 20 9.70 -9.55 -4.24
C SER A 20 9.37 -8.17 -4.85
N ALA A 21 9.15 -8.11 -6.17
CA ALA A 21 9.03 -6.84 -6.90
C ALA A 21 7.60 -6.27 -7.00
N CYS A 22 6.57 -6.93 -6.44
CA CYS A 22 5.22 -6.35 -6.32
C CYS A 22 5.10 -5.43 -5.10
N ALA A 23 6.01 -4.46 -4.95
CA ALA A 23 5.73 -3.30 -4.12
C ALA A 23 4.95 -2.31 -4.96
N SER A 24 3.67 -2.08 -4.64
CA SER A 24 2.79 -1.08 -5.25
C SER A 24 3.48 0.29 -5.24
N LYS A 25 4.25 0.60 -6.29
CA LYS A 25 5.01 1.84 -6.48
C LYS A 25 4.13 2.97 -7.04
N THR A 26 2.84 2.71 -7.19
CA THR A 26 1.89 3.56 -7.93
C THR A 26 1.19 4.60 -7.07
N GLU A 27 1.44 4.68 -5.76
CA GLU A 27 0.67 5.62 -4.92
C GLU A 27 1.01 7.08 -5.25
N TYR A 28 2.26 7.56 -5.15
CA TYR A 28 2.57 9.00 -5.30
C TYR A 28 2.16 9.60 -6.66
N VAL A 29 2.43 8.89 -7.77
CA VAL A 29 2.15 9.38 -9.13
C VAL A 29 0.66 9.61 -9.38
N SER A 30 -0.20 8.94 -8.60
CA SER A 30 -1.65 9.03 -8.69
C SER A 30 -2.22 10.25 -7.93
N TYR A 31 -1.38 11.00 -7.19
CA TYR A 31 -1.81 12.18 -6.44
C TYR A 31 -1.18 13.47 -6.97
N GLU A 32 -1.93 14.56 -6.86
CA GLU A 32 -1.48 15.92 -7.13
C GLU A 32 -0.61 16.42 -5.99
N ASP A 33 0.66 16.71 -6.27
CA ASP A 33 1.56 17.38 -5.33
C ASP A 33 1.46 18.90 -5.48
N LYS A 34 0.30 19.47 -5.10
CA LYS A 34 0.06 20.92 -5.22
C LYS A 34 1.03 21.77 -4.42
N MET A 35 1.52 21.22 -3.31
CA MET A 35 2.36 21.92 -2.34
C MET A 35 3.85 21.61 -2.49
N LYS A 36 4.25 20.87 -3.53
CA LYS A 36 5.65 20.44 -3.78
C LYS A 36 6.27 19.71 -2.58
N LYS A 37 5.46 18.96 -1.83
CA LYS A 37 5.87 18.18 -0.64
C LYS A 37 6.75 16.99 -1.02
N GLY A 38 6.58 16.45 -2.22
CA GLY A 38 7.39 15.38 -2.76
C GLY A 38 7.07 13.98 -2.21
N PRO A 39 7.71 12.94 -2.80
CA PRO A 39 7.38 11.53 -2.53
C PRO A 39 7.71 11.08 -1.09
N LYS A 40 8.71 11.71 -0.44
CA LYS A 40 9.10 11.36 0.93
C LYS A 40 8.03 11.76 1.95
N VAL A 41 7.43 12.94 1.77
CA VAL A 41 6.34 13.42 2.64
C VAL A 41 5.07 12.63 2.34
N PHE A 42 4.77 12.38 1.06
CA PHE A 42 3.66 11.54 0.65
C PHE A 42 3.67 10.17 1.35
N ASN A 43 4.80 9.45 1.34
CA ASN A 43 4.88 8.13 1.98
C ASN A 43 4.61 8.18 3.49
N LYS A 44 5.07 9.23 4.17
CA LYS A 44 4.80 9.43 5.60
C LYS A 44 3.33 9.70 5.86
N ASP A 45 2.70 10.56 5.06
CA ASP A 45 1.28 10.87 5.19
C ASP A 45 0.40 9.67 4.88
N VAL A 46 0.76 8.86 3.87
CA VAL A 46 0.10 7.58 3.56
C VAL A 46 0.19 6.63 4.76
N GLU A 47 1.38 6.44 5.32
CA GLU A 47 1.58 5.54 6.47
C GLU A 47 0.75 6.01 7.68
N PHE A 48 0.78 7.31 7.96
CA PHE A 48 -0.05 7.92 8.98
C PHE A 48 -1.54 7.67 8.74
N CYS A 49 -2.05 7.93 7.53
CA CYS A 49 -3.46 7.75 7.20
C CYS A 49 -3.89 6.27 7.19
N LYS A 50 -2.99 5.34 6.83
CA LYS A 50 -3.22 3.88 6.94
C LYS A 50 -3.38 3.47 8.40
N ASN A 51 -2.55 3.99 9.30
CA ASN A 51 -2.68 3.73 10.73
C ASN A 51 -3.94 4.36 11.32
N TYR A 52 -4.19 5.63 11.00
CA TYR A 52 -5.37 6.36 11.45
C TYR A 52 -6.68 5.68 11.02
N SER A 53 -6.79 5.25 9.76
CA SER A 53 -7.97 4.53 9.27
C SER A 53 -8.17 3.16 9.93
N ARG A 54 -7.09 2.47 10.32
CA ARG A 54 -7.16 1.20 11.06
C ARG A 54 -7.63 1.41 12.50
N GLU A 55 -7.16 2.46 13.17
CA GLU A 55 -7.56 2.78 14.54
C GLU A 55 -9.03 3.24 14.64
N ASN A 56 -9.55 3.86 13.58
CA ASN A 56 -10.92 4.35 13.52
C ASN A 56 -11.88 3.38 12.82
N GLU A 57 -11.44 2.16 12.50
CA GLU A 57 -12.27 1.17 11.82
C GLU A 57 -13.43 0.70 12.73
N LYS A 58 -14.67 0.75 12.24
CA LYS A 58 -15.82 0.20 12.97
C LYS A 58 -15.64 -1.31 13.18
N GLN A 59 -15.86 -1.75 14.42
CA GLN A 59 -16.04 -3.16 14.75
C GLN A 59 -17.39 -3.60 14.17
N ILE A 60 -17.36 -4.28 13.01
CA ILE A 60 -18.54 -4.91 12.40
C ILE A 60 -18.30 -6.42 12.41
N GLU A 61 -19.19 -7.15 13.06
CA GLU A 61 -19.11 -8.61 13.18
C GLU A 61 -19.81 -9.31 12.01
N GLY A 62 -19.33 -10.51 11.67
CA GLY A 62 -19.91 -11.36 10.63
C GLY A 62 -19.44 -11.06 9.21
N SER A 63 -19.48 -12.09 8.35
CA SER A 63 -18.99 -12.03 6.96
C SER A 63 -19.76 -11.03 6.08
N LYS A 64 -21.04 -10.79 6.39
CA LYS A 64 -21.86 -9.77 5.71
C LYS A 64 -21.32 -8.35 5.88
N GLY A 65 -20.65 -8.05 6.99
CA GLY A 65 -20.14 -6.71 7.32
C GLY A 65 -18.74 -6.40 6.77
N ALA A 66 -18.05 -7.36 6.17
CA ALA A 66 -16.65 -7.18 5.73
C ALA A 66 -16.52 -6.11 4.63
N GLY A 67 -17.49 -6.04 3.71
CA GLY A 67 -17.51 -5.03 2.64
C GLY A 67 -17.74 -3.62 3.19
N GLU A 68 -18.72 -3.45 4.09
CA GLU A 68 -19.02 -2.17 4.75
C GLU A 68 -17.84 -1.69 5.60
N ARG A 69 -17.19 -2.61 6.32
CA ARG A 69 -15.98 -2.34 7.10
C ARG A 69 -14.85 -1.84 6.20
N PHE A 70 -14.61 -2.52 5.07
CA PHE A 70 -13.60 -2.12 4.09
C PHE A 70 -13.91 -0.73 3.49
N GLN A 71 -15.16 -0.49 3.10
CA GLN A 71 -15.58 0.81 2.55
C GLN A 71 -15.43 1.94 3.58
N PHE A 72 -15.82 1.68 4.83
CA PHE A 72 -15.70 2.65 5.91
C PHE A 72 -14.23 3.00 6.19
N LYS A 73 -13.36 2.00 6.32
CA LYS A 73 -11.91 2.20 6.47
C LYS A 73 -11.33 3.01 5.30
N ASN A 74 -11.71 2.67 4.07
CA ASN A 74 -11.23 3.38 2.88
C ASN A 74 -11.71 4.85 2.86
N SER A 75 -12.95 5.11 3.28
CA SER A 75 -13.48 6.48 3.37
C SER A 75 -12.69 7.35 4.35
N ILE A 76 -12.28 6.79 5.50
CA ILE A 76 -11.45 7.46 6.50
C ILE A 76 -10.06 7.75 5.92
N PHE A 77 -9.46 6.77 5.24
CA PHE A 77 -8.17 6.93 4.59
C PHE A 77 -8.19 8.06 3.56
N ILE A 78 -9.18 8.07 2.66
CA ILE A 78 -9.32 9.10 1.61
C ILE A 78 -9.51 10.49 2.22
N LEU A 79 -10.32 10.60 3.28
CA LEU A 79 -10.54 11.87 3.98
C LEU A 79 -9.24 12.36 4.63
N CYS A 80 -8.48 11.47 5.28
CA CYS A 80 -7.20 11.81 5.88
C CYS A 80 -6.19 12.33 4.83
N MET A 81 -6.09 11.66 3.68
CA MET A 81 -5.21 12.10 2.59
C MET A 81 -5.63 13.47 2.05
N LYS A 82 -6.93 13.72 1.87
CA LYS A 82 -7.45 15.03 1.46
C LYS A 82 -7.11 16.13 2.46
N ASN A 83 -7.23 15.86 3.76
CA ASN A 83 -6.87 16.81 4.83
C ASN A 83 -5.36 17.10 4.88
N LYS A 84 -4.54 16.24 4.28
CA LYS A 84 -3.09 16.42 4.08
C LYS A 84 -2.77 17.08 2.73
N ASP A 85 -3.78 17.61 2.03
CA ASP A 85 -3.70 18.23 0.70
C ASP A 85 -3.32 17.26 -0.44
N TRP A 86 -3.50 15.95 -0.24
CA TRP A 86 -3.29 14.96 -1.29
C TRP A 86 -4.60 14.68 -2.03
N ILE A 87 -4.66 15.04 -3.30
CA ILE A 87 -5.83 14.87 -4.17
C ILE A 87 -5.49 13.86 -5.26
N ILE A 88 -6.35 12.87 -5.48
CA ILE A 88 -6.18 11.90 -6.58
C ILE A 88 -6.35 12.63 -7.91
N LYS A 89 -5.41 12.41 -8.85
CA LYS A 89 -5.52 12.90 -10.23
C LYS A 89 -6.72 12.23 -10.90
N GLN A 90 -7.60 13.03 -11.50
CA GLN A 90 -8.72 12.53 -12.30
C GLN A 90 -8.25 12.02 -13.66
#